data_AF-A0A7K6G3N1-F1
#
_entry.id   AF-A0A7K6G3N1-F1
#
_cell.length_a   1.000
_cell.length_b   1.000
_cell.length_c   1.000
_cell.angle_alpha   90.00
_cell.angle_beta   90.00
_cell.angle_gamma   90.00
#
_symmetry.space_group_name_H-M   'P 1'
#
loop_
_entity.id
_entity.type
_entity.pdbx_description
1 polymer ?
#
loop_
_entity_poly.entity_id
_entity_poly.type
_entity_poly.pdbx_seq_one_letter_code
_entity_poly.pdbx_strand_id
1 'polypeptide(L)'
;MRTPLVTLLAAVLCVEQVYPFICYTCQEQESNKDCLTISMCAKEDKHCVTIRKDVGTKPNKPKYIISKMCSPTCPATGQQQIQGSQNISCCEKPLCNVNGVSSRQSSQGMMSLGVLASVTYILAYG
;
A
#
# COMPACT_ATOMS: atom_id res chain seq x y z
N MET A 1 32.73 11.20 28.78
CA MET A 1 32.61 11.50 27.34
C MET A 1 31.45 10.76 26.65
N ARG A 2 30.34 10.45 27.36
CA ARG A 2 29.20 9.67 26.83
C ARG A 2 27.96 10.49 26.50
N THR A 3 27.91 11.72 27.00
CA THR A 3 26.83 12.67 26.73
C THR A 3 26.62 12.99 25.25
N PRO A 4 27.64 13.18 24.37
CA PRO A 4 27.37 13.57 22.99
C PRO A 4 26.77 12.44 22.14
N LEU A 5 27.09 11.18 22.47
CA LEU A 5 26.58 10.02 21.73
C LEU A 5 25.09 9.80 22.01
N VAL A 6 24.67 10.00 23.27
CA VAL A 6 23.28 9.87 23.71
C VAL A 6 22.42 10.99 23.12
N THR A 7 22.90 12.23 23.09
CA THR A 7 22.18 13.33 22.40
C THR A 7 22.11 13.13 20.89
N LEU A 8 23.15 12.58 20.26
CA LEU A 8 23.12 12.27 18.83
C LEU A 8 22.11 11.17 18.49
N LEU A 9 22.05 10.09 19.29
CA LEU A 9 21.06 9.02 19.12
C LEU A 9 19.63 9.52 19.31
N ALA A 10 19.38 10.34 20.34
CA ALA A 10 18.07 10.93 20.57
C ALA A 10 17.64 11.82 19.40
N ALA A 11 18.55 12.62 18.84
CA ALA A 11 18.27 13.48 17.68
C ALA A 11 17.89 12.66 16.43
N VAL A 12 18.53 11.52 16.19
CA VAL A 12 18.23 10.64 15.04
C VAL A 12 16.87 9.95 15.20
N LEU A 13 16.49 9.59 16.43
CA LEU A 13 15.18 8.98 16.72
C LEU A 13 14.00 9.97 16.67
N CYS A 14 14.27 11.27 16.81
CA CYS A 14 13.27 12.33 16.69
C CYS A 14 12.94 12.71 15.23
N VAL A 15 13.64 12.16 14.24
CA VAL A 15 13.29 12.37 12.83
C VAL A 15 12.16 11.42 12.47
N GLU A 16 10.94 11.92 12.39
CA GLU A 16 9.82 11.18 11.80
C GLU A 16 10.19 10.82 10.36
N GLN A 17 10.48 9.54 10.14
CA GLN A 17 10.77 9.01 8.81
C GLN A 17 9.43 8.88 8.08
N VAL A 18 8.98 9.97 7.46
CA VAL A 18 7.80 9.97 6.60
C VAL A 18 8.17 9.25 5.31
N TYR A 19 8.00 7.93 5.30
CA TYR A 19 8.11 7.16 4.09
C TYR A 19 6.99 7.57 3.13
N PRO A 20 7.29 7.88 1.85
CA PRO A 20 6.25 8.18 0.90
C PRO A 20 5.35 6.95 0.73
N PHE A 21 4.04 7.15 0.86
CA PHE A 21 3.08 6.11 0.53
C PHE A 21 3.09 5.92 -0.99
N ILE A 22 3.33 4.69 -1.45
CA ILE A 22 3.49 4.36 -2.87
C ILE A 22 2.55 3.21 -3.25
N CYS A 23 1.98 3.29 -4.44
CA CYS A 23 1.05 2.28 -4.97
C CYS A 23 1.34 1.99 -6.44
N TYR A 24 0.84 0.87 -6.93
CA TYR A 24 0.68 0.69 -8.37
C TYR A 24 -0.51 1.51 -8.86
N THR A 25 -0.36 2.12 -10.03
CA THR A 25 -1.38 2.97 -10.67
C THR A 25 -1.49 2.62 -12.14
N CYS A 26 -2.71 2.68 -12.67
CA CYS A 26 -2.98 2.53 -14.10
C CYS A 26 -4.43 2.90 -14.37
N GLN A 27 -4.76 3.12 -15.63
CA GLN A 27 -6.13 3.36 -16.08
C GLN A 27 -6.53 2.34 -17.14
N GLU A 28 -7.63 1.62 -16.89
CA GLU A 28 -8.35 0.78 -17.84
C GLU A 28 -7.48 -0.24 -18.62
N GLN A 29 -6.60 -0.94 -17.92
CA GLN A 29 -5.73 -1.96 -18.49
C GLN A 29 -6.42 -3.32 -18.58
N GLU A 30 -6.18 -4.04 -19.67
CA GLU A 30 -6.77 -5.35 -19.94
C GLU A 30 -6.13 -6.51 -19.14
N SER A 31 -4.94 -6.26 -18.56
CA SER A 31 -4.14 -7.24 -17.83
C SER A 31 -3.47 -6.58 -16.63
N ASN A 32 -3.32 -7.35 -15.54
CA ASN A 32 -2.64 -6.86 -14.35
C ASN A 32 -1.15 -6.57 -14.62
N LYS A 33 -0.52 -7.29 -15.54
CA LYS A 33 0.91 -7.09 -15.87
C LYS A 33 1.18 -5.71 -16.45
N ASP A 34 0.23 -5.19 -17.22
CA ASP A 34 0.30 -3.86 -17.84
C ASP A 34 -0.19 -2.75 -16.89
N CYS A 35 -0.62 -3.12 -15.68
CA CYS A 35 -1.16 -2.24 -14.65
C CYS A 35 -0.27 -2.18 -13.40
N LEU A 36 1.04 -2.04 -13.60
CA LEU A 36 2.06 -2.04 -12.53
C LEU A 36 2.96 -0.80 -12.57
N THR A 37 2.43 0.37 -12.94
CA THR A 37 3.18 1.62 -12.86
C THR A 37 3.26 2.11 -11.42
N ILE A 38 4.48 2.18 -10.87
CA ILE A 38 4.72 2.68 -9.52
C ILE A 38 4.53 4.20 -9.49
N SER A 39 3.73 4.69 -8.55
CA SER A 39 3.50 6.12 -8.34
C SER A 39 3.57 6.49 -6.85
N MET A 40 4.08 7.68 -6.57
CA MET A 40 4.00 8.31 -5.26
C MET A 40 2.59 8.86 -5.05
N CYS A 41 2.00 8.53 -3.90
CA CYS A 41 0.68 9.02 -3.52
C CYS A 41 0.77 10.38 -2.82
N ALA A 42 -0.36 11.09 -2.74
CA ALA A 42 -0.46 12.32 -1.99
C ALA A 42 -0.32 12.07 -0.47
N LYS A 43 -0.10 13.12 0.32
CA LYS A 43 0.12 12.97 1.77
C LYS A 43 -1.13 12.49 2.51
N GLU A 44 -2.28 12.86 1.98
CA GLU A 44 -3.61 12.50 2.45
C GLU A 44 -4.02 11.07 2.04
N ASP A 45 -3.36 10.49 1.05
CA ASP A 45 -3.66 9.14 0.57
C ASP A 45 -3.19 8.08 1.55
N LYS A 46 -4.10 7.15 1.87
CA LYS A 46 -3.85 6.06 2.82
C LYS A 46 -4.13 4.68 2.24
N HIS A 47 -4.74 4.63 1.05
CA HIS A 47 -5.16 3.39 0.42
C HIS A 47 -4.66 3.29 -1.02
N CYS A 48 -4.09 2.14 -1.36
CA CYS A 48 -3.98 1.69 -2.73
C CYS A 48 -5.30 1.03 -3.13
N VAL A 49 -5.98 1.58 -4.14
CA VAL A 49 -7.26 1.08 -4.64
C VAL A 49 -7.02 0.32 -5.94
N THR A 50 -7.68 -0.82 -6.08
CA THR A 50 -7.80 -1.57 -7.34
C THR A 50 -9.27 -1.69 -7.70
N ILE A 51 -9.60 -1.30 -8.92
CA ILE A 51 -10.94 -1.39 -9.49
C ILE A 51 -10.85 -2.37 -10.65
N ARG A 52 -11.72 -3.37 -10.66
CA ARG A 52 -11.92 -4.30 -11.77
C ARG A 52 -13.34 -4.13 -12.27
N LYS A 53 -13.51 -3.74 -13.53
CA LYS A 53 -14.82 -3.53 -14.15
C LYS A 53 -15.02 -4.53 -15.27
N ASP A 54 -16.11 -5.28 -15.24
CA ASP A 54 -16.48 -6.18 -16.33
C ASP A 54 -17.01 -5.37 -17.53
N VAL A 55 -16.41 -5.54 -18.71
CA VAL A 55 -16.69 -4.73 -19.92
C VAL A 55 -17.26 -5.52 -21.10
N GLY A 56 -17.49 -6.83 -20.94
CA GLY A 56 -18.31 -7.59 -21.90
C GLY A 56 -17.92 -9.06 -22.09
N THR A 57 -18.65 -9.71 -22.99
CA THR A 57 -18.64 -11.18 -23.20
C THR A 57 -18.01 -11.63 -24.52
N LYS A 58 -17.34 -10.72 -25.26
CA LYS A 58 -16.78 -11.06 -26.58
C LYS A 58 -15.73 -12.19 -26.44
N PRO A 59 -15.81 -13.25 -27.26
CA PRO A 59 -15.00 -14.46 -27.07
C PRO A 59 -13.49 -14.24 -27.17
N ASN A 60 -13.05 -13.17 -27.86
CA ASN A 60 -11.64 -12.86 -28.12
C ASN A 60 -11.14 -11.58 -27.43
N LYS A 61 -11.89 -11.05 -26.45
CA LYS A 61 -11.45 -9.87 -25.67
C LYS A 61 -11.45 -10.17 -24.18
N PRO A 62 -10.56 -9.51 -23.42
CA PRO A 62 -10.60 -9.60 -21.97
C PRO A 62 -11.95 -9.11 -21.47
N LYS A 63 -12.54 -9.89 -20.57
CA LYS A 63 -13.91 -9.69 -20.07
C LYS A 63 -13.99 -8.52 -19.08
N TYR A 64 -12.84 -7.97 -18.68
CA TYR A 64 -12.72 -6.95 -17.65
C TYR A 64 -11.55 -6.02 -17.96
N ILE A 65 -11.59 -4.83 -17.36
CA ILE A 65 -10.50 -3.87 -17.29
C ILE A 65 -10.13 -3.62 -15.82
N ILE A 66 -8.88 -3.23 -15.59
CA ILE A 66 -8.33 -2.90 -14.27
C ILE A 66 -7.90 -1.44 -14.26
N SER A 67 -8.24 -0.74 -13.18
CA SER A 67 -7.65 0.55 -12.83
C SER A 67 -7.06 0.46 -11.43
N LYS A 68 -5.93 1.11 -11.19
CA LYS A 68 -5.31 1.21 -9.86
C LYS A 68 -4.97 2.66 -9.56
N MET A 69 -5.14 3.08 -8.31
CA MET A 69 -4.94 4.47 -7.91
C MET A 69 -4.64 4.59 -6.42
N CYS A 70 -4.11 5.75 -6.02
CA CYS A 70 -4.05 6.17 -4.63
C CYS A 70 -5.37 6.84 -4.23
N SER A 71 -5.77 6.72 -2.96
CA SER A 71 -6.95 7.41 -2.45
C SER A 71 -6.85 7.67 -0.93
N PRO A 72 -7.42 8.79 -0.43
CA PRO A 72 -7.49 9.06 1.02
C PRO A 72 -8.50 8.17 1.73
N THR A 73 -9.49 7.64 1.01
CA THR A 73 -10.55 6.77 1.54
C THR A 73 -10.73 5.57 0.63
N CYS A 74 -11.02 4.39 1.18
CA CYS A 74 -11.47 3.28 0.35
C CYS A 74 -12.94 3.50 -0.07
N PRO A 75 -13.24 3.69 -1.38
CA PRO A 75 -14.61 3.89 -1.81
C PRO A 75 -15.43 2.62 -1.53
N ALA A 76 -16.47 2.75 -0.71
CA ALA A 76 -17.43 1.68 -0.48
C ALA A 76 -18.24 1.43 -1.76
N THR A 77 -18.59 0.16 -2.01
CA THR A 77 -19.40 -0.34 -3.15
C THR A 77 -20.86 0.19 -3.15
N GLY A 78 -21.12 1.31 -2.50
CA GLY A 78 -22.39 1.63 -1.88
C GLY A 78 -23.11 2.85 -2.42
N GLN A 79 -22.84 3.34 -3.63
CA GLN A 79 -23.77 4.25 -4.33
C GLN A 79 -23.73 4.00 -5.84
N GLN A 80 -24.76 3.28 -6.30
CA GLN A 80 -25.32 3.27 -7.66
C GLN A 80 -24.33 3.15 -8.83
N GLN A 81 -24.16 1.93 -9.35
CA GLN A 81 -24.41 1.75 -10.77
C GLN A 81 -24.93 0.34 -11.05
N ILE A 82 -26.23 0.27 -11.28
CA ILE A 82 -26.92 -0.82 -11.96
C ILE A 82 -26.41 -0.83 -13.42
N GLN A 83 -25.14 -1.21 -13.67
CA GLN A 83 -24.64 -1.55 -15.00
C GLN A 83 -23.20 -2.13 -14.92
N GLY A 84 -23.08 -3.42 -14.62
CA GLY A 84 -21.83 -4.17 -14.73
C GLY A 84 -21.17 -4.51 -13.39
N SER A 85 -20.77 -5.77 -13.24
CA SER A 85 -20.07 -6.28 -12.06
C SER A 85 -18.71 -5.57 -11.94
N GLN A 86 -18.63 -4.63 -11.00
CA GLN A 86 -17.40 -3.91 -10.66
C GLN A 86 -16.95 -4.35 -9.26
N ASN A 87 -15.70 -4.80 -9.16
CA ASN A 87 -15.07 -5.25 -7.93
C ASN A 87 -14.01 -4.24 -7.49
N ILE A 88 -14.09 -3.77 -6.25
CA ILE A 88 -13.17 -2.77 -5.67
C ILE A 88 -12.46 -3.42 -4.49
N SER A 89 -11.14 -3.28 -4.45
CA SER A 89 -10.32 -3.71 -3.30
C SER A 89 -9.32 -2.64 -2.89
N CYS A 90 -9.12 -2.48 -1.60
CA CYS A 90 -8.21 -1.51 -1.02
C CYS A 90 -7.20 -2.18 -0.08
N CYS A 91 -6.02 -1.57 0.06
CA CYS A 91 -5.01 -1.97 1.03
C CYS A 91 -4.12 -0.78 1.42
N GLU A 92 -3.50 -0.83 2.59
CA GLU A 92 -2.82 0.33 3.22
C GLU A 92 -1.30 0.15 3.33
N LYS A 93 -0.73 -0.83 2.63
CA LYS A 93 0.72 -1.06 2.62
C LYS A 93 1.33 -0.53 1.31
N PRO A 94 2.58 -0.05 1.32
CA PRO A 94 3.27 0.31 0.08
C PRO A 94 3.23 -0.83 -0.94
N LEU A 95 2.89 -0.54 -2.19
CA LEU A 95 2.84 -1.49 -3.31
C LEU A 95 1.94 -2.72 -3.09
N CYS A 96 0.99 -2.66 -2.14
CA CYS A 96 0.17 -3.81 -1.76
C CYS A 96 -0.80 -4.27 -2.85
N ASN A 97 -1.15 -3.37 -3.78
CA ASN A 97 -2.08 -3.63 -4.87
C ASN A 97 -1.41 -4.27 -6.10
N VAL A 98 -0.34 -5.03 -5.91
CA VAL A 98 0.38 -5.74 -6.98
C VAL A 98 -0.48 -6.78 -7.69
N ASN A 99 -1.37 -7.44 -6.96
CA ASN A 99 -2.27 -8.45 -7.52
C ASN A 99 -3.58 -7.79 -7.96
N GLY A 100 -4.13 -8.27 -9.08
CA GLY A 100 -5.52 -7.98 -9.45
C GLY A 100 -6.45 -8.59 -8.40
N VAL A 101 -7.62 -7.98 -8.19
CA VAL A 101 -8.57 -8.30 -7.11
C VAL A 101 -8.71 -9.81 -6.90
N SER A 102 -7.99 -10.32 -5.91
CA SER A 102 -7.98 -11.71 -5.48
C SER A 102 -8.20 -11.64 -3.98
N SER A 103 -9.37 -12.09 -3.57
CA SER A 103 -9.90 -12.03 -2.21
C SER A 103 -9.12 -12.93 -1.26
N ARG A 104 -7.89 -12.54 -0.90
CA ARG A 104 -7.19 -13.14 0.23
C ARG A 104 -6.43 -12.06 0.97
N GLN A 105 -7.09 -11.56 1.99
CA GLN A 105 -6.56 -10.65 3.00
C GLN A 105 -5.45 -11.37 3.77
N SER A 106 -4.22 -11.33 3.23
CA SER A 106 -3.01 -11.81 3.90
C SER A 106 -2.62 -10.75 4.95
N SER A 107 -3.22 -10.87 6.13
CA SER A 107 -2.69 -10.24 7.33
C SER A 107 -1.36 -10.92 7.66
N GLN A 108 -0.26 -10.37 7.16
CA GLN A 108 1.07 -10.60 7.74
C GLN A 108 1.49 -9.31 8.42
N GLY A 109 1.14 -9.22 9.71
CA GLY A 109 1.62 -8.21 10.63
C GLY A 109 2.92 -8.67 11.29
N MET A 110 3.74 -7.66 11.60
CA MET A 110 4.79 -7.63 12.62
C MET A 110 6.04 -8.49 12.40
N MET A 111 7.15 -7.81 12.08
CA MET A 111 8.43 -8.07 12.71
C MET A 111 9.16 -6.74 12.94
N SER A 112 8.95 -6.12 14.11
CA SER A 112 9.84 -5.08 14.61
C SER A 112 9.85 -5.07 16.14
N LEU A 113 10.50 -6.08 16.71
CA LEU A 113 10.84 -6.16 18.14
C LEU A 113 12.35 -6.41 18.36
N GLY A 114 13.19 -6.20 17.34
CA GLY A 114 14.63 -6.52 17.39
C GLY A 114 15.55 -5.42 17.91
N VAL A 115 15.07 -4.18 18.07
CA VAL A 115 15.96 -3.02 18.32
C VAL A 115 16.11 -2.70 19.82
N LEU A 116 15.19 -3.11 20.68
CA LEU A 116 15.22 -2.74 22.11
C LEU A 116 16.26 -3.53 22.93
N ALA A 117 16.61 -4.75 22.54
CA ALA A 117 17.50 -5.61 23.31
C ALA A 117 18.99 -5.21 23.22
N SER A 118 19.42 -4.58 22.12
CA SER A 118 20.82 -4.17 21.93
C SER A 118 21.17 -2.90 22.72
N VAL A 119 20.23 -1.97 22.86
CA VAL A 119 20.43 -0.71 23.60
C VAL A 119 20.57 -0.97 25.11
N THR A 120 19.81 -1.91 25.67
CA THR A 120 19.92 -2.25 27.10
C THR A 120 21.25 -2.93 27.44
N TYR A 121 21.81 -3.73 26.53
CA TYR A 121 23.09 -4.40 26.76
C TYR A 121 24.26 -3.40 26.83
N ILE A 122 24.29 -2.40 25.94
CA ILE A 122 25.33 -1.37 25.93
C ILE A 122 25.21 -0.44 27.16
N LEU A 123 23.98 -0.17 27.64
CA LEU A 123 23.77 0.64 28.84
C LEU A 123 24.07 -0.12 30.15
N ALA A 124 23.87 -1.44 30.18
CA ALA A 124 24.10 -2.26 31.36
C ALA A 124 25.57 -2.66 31.55
N TYR A 125 26.34 -2.77 30.45
CA TYR A 125 27.73 -3.26 30.48
C TYR A 125 28.76 -2.28 29.91
N GLY A 126 28.34 -1.10 29.45
CA GLY A 126 29.21 -0.03 28.98
C GLY A 126 29.69 0.86 30.10
#